data_AF-A0A8X6F7G6-F1
#
_entry.id   AF-A0A8X6F7G6-F1
#
_cell.length_a   1.000
_cell.length_b   1.000
_cell.length_c   1.000
_cell.angle_alpha   90.00
_cell.angle_beta   90.00
_cell.angle_gamma   90.00
#
_symmetry.space_group_name_H-M   'P 1'
#
loop_
_entity.id
_entity.type
_entity.pdbx_description
1 polymer ?
#
loop_
_entity_poly.entity_id
_entity_poly.type
_entity_poly.pdbx_seq_one_letter_code
_entity_poly.pdbx_strand_id
1 'polypeptide(L)'
;MPVDMPIPDIVEDLHNLSIIVNECKIMTNRKTGLPMPLFLLILPKTEDNKNIFNISELCFMKIKPEVLKKNMALHSVFAARVSSIVPSFQQETHNV
;
A
#
# COMPACT_ATOMS: atom_id res chain seq x y z
N MET A 1 10.20 -5.23 5.52
CA MET A 1 8.81 -5.63 5.20
C MET A 1 8.72 -7.12 5.51
N PRO A 2 7.58 -7.64 6.02
CA PRO A 2 7.39 -9.07 5.98
C PRO A 2 7.55 -9.49 4.52
N VAL A 3 8.39 -10.50 4.27
CA VAL A 3 8.81 -10.90 2.92
C VAL A 3 7.63 -11.37 2.07
N ASP A 4 6.48 -11.61 2.71
CA ASP A 4 5.37 -12.38 2.16
C ASP A 4 4.03 -11.63 2.15
N MET A 5 3.99 -10.30 2.29
CA MET A 5 2.71 -9.60 2.20
C MET A 5 2.14 -9.73 0.77
N PRO A 6 0.97 -10.37 0.59
CA PRO A 6 0.37 -10.52 -0.72
C PRO A 6 -0.14 -9.17 -1.22
N ILE A 7 0.18 -8.83 -2.47
CA ILE A 7 -0.44 -7.70 -3.19
C ILE A 7 -1.99 -7.75 -3.13
N PRO A 8 -2.66 -8.91 -3.21
CA PRO A 8 -4.11 -9.01 -3.04
C PRO A 8 -4.65 -8.34 -1.78
N ASP A 9 -4.04 -8.56 -0.62
CA ASP A 9 -4.50 -8.02 0.67
C ASP A 9 -4.43 -6.48 0.70
N ILE A 10 -3.38 -5.91 0.10
CA ILE A 10 -3.21 -4.46 -0.04
C ILE A 10 -4.32 -3.86 -0.91
N VAL A 11 -4.64 -4.52 -2.02
CA VAL A 11 -5.67 -4.05 -2.95
C VAL A 11 -7.06 -4.18 -2.35
N GLU A 12 -7.34 -5.27 -1.64
CA GLU A 12 -8.60 -5.49 -0.95
C GLU A 12 -8.84 -4.44 0.15
N ASP A 13 -7.83 -4.15 0.98
CA ASP A 13 -7.94 -3.14 2.03
C ASP A 13 -8.15 -1.73 1.45
N LEU A 14 -7.46 -1.38 0.37
CA LEU A 14 -7.69 -0.12 -0.35
C LEU A 14 -9.11 -0.05 -0.94
N HIS A 15 -9.64 -1.16 -1.46
CA HIS A 15 -11.00 -1.23 -1.96
C HIS A 15 -12.03 -1.01 -0.84
N ASN A 16 -11.80 -1.58 0.35
CA ASN A 16 -12.64 -1.34 1.54
C ASN A 16 -12.62 0.14 1.97
N LEU A 17 -11.54 0.85 1.69
CA LEU A 17 -11.41 2.31 1.88
C LEU A 17 -11.96 3.14 0.71
N SER A 18 -12.70 2.52 -0.22
CA SER A 18 -13.26 3.15 -1.42
C SER A 18 -12.20 3.72 -2.38
N ILE A 19 -10.98 3.18 -2.36
CA ILE A 19 -9.90 3.55 -3.26
C ILE A 19 -9.75 2.48 -4.33
N ILE A 20 -9.94 2.89 -5.58
CA ILE A 20 -9.77 2.00 -6.74
C ILE A 20 -8.31 2.03 -7.18
N VAL A 21 -7.69 0.85 -7.23
CA VAL A 21 -6.30 0.67 -7.67
C VAL A 21 -6.28 0.04 -9.05
N ASN A 22 -5.58 0.65 -10.01
CA ASN A 22 -5.37 0.04 -11.34
C ASN A 22 -4.25 -0.99 -11.30
N GLU A 23 -3.16 -0.70 -10.57
CA GLU A 23 -2.02 -1.59 -10.44
C GLU A 23 -1.34 -1.41 -9.08
N CYS A 24 -0.91 -2.50 -8.46
CA CYS A 24 -0.10 -2.50 -7.25
C CYS A 24 1.15 -3.35 -7.49
N LYS A 25 2.33 -2.81 -7.14
CA LYS A 25 3.63 -3.47 -7.34
C LYS A 25 4.53 -3.28 -6.13
N ILE A 26 5.10 -4.36 -5.61
CA ILE A 26 6.16 -4.28 -4.61
C ILE A 26 7.44 -3.82 -5.31
N MET A 27 8.11 -2.81 -4.76
CA MET A 27 9.36 -2.32 -5.31
C MET A 27 10.51 -3.23 -4.89
N THR A 28 11.45 -3.46 -5.79
CA THR A 28 12.67 -4.23 -5.51
C THR A 28 13.89 -3.32 -5.60
N ASN A 29 14.91 -3.64 -4.80
CA ASN A 29 16.19 -2.98 -4.86
C ASN A 29 16.90 -3.41 -6.15
N ARG A 30 17.13 -2.47 -7.07
CA ARG A 30 17.76 -2.77 -8.37
C ARG A 30 19.13 -3.45 -8.27
N LYS A 31 19.91 -3.19 -7.20
CA LYS A 31 21.25 -3.76 -7.02
C LYS A 31 21.23 -5.18 -6.48
N THR A 32 20.30 -5.49 -5.56
CA THR A 32 20.27 -6.78 -4.85
C THR A 32 19.14 -7.69 -5.31
N GLY A 33 18.17 -7.18 -6.08
CA GLY A 33 16.95 -7.90 -6.47
C GLY A 33 15.95 -8.11 -5.33
N LEU A 34 16.31 -7.71 -4.10
CA LEU A 34 15.50 -7.98 -2.92
C LEU A 34 14.30 -7.04 -2.80
N PRO A 35 13.15 -7.51 -2.28
CA PRO A 35 12.01 -6.66 -1.97
C PRO A 35 12.38 -5.51 -1.04
N MET A 36 11.89 -4.31 -1.35
CA MET A 36 11.99 -3.14 -0.50
C MET A 36 10.71 -2.96 0.31
N PRO A 37 10.75 -2.27 1.46
CA PRO A 37 9.56 -1.88 2.22
C PRO A 37 8.80 -0.72 1.55
N LEU A 38 8.60 -0.83 0.24
CA LEU A 38 8.01 0.16 -0.64
C LEU A 38 7.12 -0.57 -1.64
N PHE A 39 5.93 -0.03 -1.86
CA PHE A 39 5.06 -0.47 -2.93
C PHE A 39 4.56 0.72 -3.74
N LEU A 40 4.30 0.45 -5.00
CA LEU A 40 3.86 1.39 -6.00
C LEU A 40 2.38 1.11 -6.29
N LEU A 41 1.55 2.13 -6.16
CA LEU A 41 0.15 2.12 -6.54
C LEU A 41 -0.05 3.01 -7.75
N ILE A 42 -0.71 2.48 -8.76
CA ILE A 42 -1.21 3.23 -9.91
C ILE A 42 -2.70 3.39 -9.70
N LEU A 43 -3.14 4.63 -9.52
CA LEU A 43 -4.55 4.94 -9.32
C LEU A 43 -5.13 5.66 -10.55
N PRO A 44 -6.43 5.46 -10.86
CA PRO A 44 -7.13 6.30 -11.81
C PRO A 44 -7.19 7.74 -11.30
N LYS A 45 -7.32 8.70 -12.21
CA LYS A 45 -7.47 10.12 -11.86
C LYS A 45 -8.92 10.41 -11.45
N THR A 46 -9.31 10.00 -10.26
CA THR A 46 -10.60 10.33 -9.64
C THR A 46 -10.37 11.22 -8.41
N GLU A 47 -11.41 11.95 -8.00
CA GLU A 47 -11.32 12.79 -6.80
C GLU A 47 -11.17 11.96 -5.52
N ASP A 48 -11.81 10.79 -5.47
CA ASP A 48 -11.79 9.88 -4.33
C ASP A 48 -10.37 9.40 -4.00
N ASN A 49 -9.52 9.25 -5.02
CA ASN A 49 -8.13 8.82 -4.87
C ASN A 49 -7.22 9.90 -4.24
N LYS A 50 -7.69 11.13 -4.04
CA LYS A 50 -6.96 12.14 -3.25
C LYS A 50 -6.90 11.76 -1.77
N ASN A 51 -7.86 10.95 -1.28
CA ASN A 51 -7.90 10.52 0.12
C ASN A 51 -6.78 9.56 0.50
N ILE A 52 -6.07 9.00 -0.49
CA ILE A 52 -4.96 8.07 -0.22
C ILE A 52 -3.85 8.70 0.62
N PHE A 53 -3.63 10.02 0.52
CA PHE A 53 -2.61 10.72 1.32
C PHE A 53 -2.97 10.83 2.80
N ASN A 54 -4.23 10.65 3.15
CA ASN A 54 -4.70 10.68 4.53
C ASN A 54 -4.59 9.29 5.19
N ILE A 55 -4.32 8.24 4.41
CA ILE A 55 -4.14 6.88 4.93
C ILE A 55 -2.76 6.77 5.55
N SER A 56 -2.72 6.42 6.83
CA SER A 56 -1.49 6.17 7.58
C SER A 56 -1.33 4.70 7.98
N GLU A 57 -2.39 3.90 7.81
CA GLU A 57 -2.43 2.49 8.14
C GLU A 57 -3.08 1.72 7.00
N LEU A 58 -2.45 0.62 6.59
CA LEU A 58 -2.97 -0.27 5.56
C LEU A 58 -2.62 -1.71 5.94
N CYS A 59 -3.64 -2.56 5.94
CA CYS A 59 -3.60 -3.89 6.54
C CYS A 59 -3.10 -3.79 8.00
N PHE A 60 -1.96 -4.40 8.29
CA PHE A 60 -1.27 -4.36 9.58
C PHE A 60 0.01 -3.52 9.54
N MET A 61 0.07 -2.51 8.67
CA MET A 61 1.28 -1.69 8.47
C MET A 61 0.98 -0.21 8.61
N LYS A 62 1.93 0.52 9.20
CA LYS A 62 1.95 1.98 9.09
C LYS A 62 2.62 2.39 7.80
N ILE A 63 1.87 3.08 6.95
CA ILE A 63 2.33 3.56 5.66
C ILE A 63 2.46 5.07 5.65
N LYS A 64 3.37 5.55 4.80
CA LYS A 64 3.47 6.97 4.44
C LYS A 64 3.31 7.08 2.92
N PRO A 65 2.14 7.52 2.44
CA PRO A 65 1.92 7.78 1.02
C PRO A 65 2.75 8.99 0.56
N GLU A 66 3.44 8.85 -0.56
CA GLU A 66 4.22 9.90 -1.19
C GLU A 66 3.92 9.93 -2.69
N VAL A 67 3.89 11.13 -3.27
CA VAL A 67 3.74 11.29 -4.72
C VAL A 67 5.04 10.86 -5.38
N LEU A 68 4.97 9.85 -6.25
CA LEU A 68 6.08 9.57 -7.13
C LEU A 68 6.09 10.63 -8.24
N LYS A 69 7.17 11.41 -8.35
CA LYS A 69 7.27 12.52 -9.30
C LYS A 69 6.84 12.07 -10.71
N LYS A 70 5.81 12.77 -11.24
CA LYS A 70 5.12 12.54 -12.52
C LYS A 70 6.03 12.01 -13.63
N ASN A 71 5.66 10.87 -14.21
CA ASN A 71 5.80 10.71 -15.65
C ASN A 71 4.42 10.97 -16.27
N MET A 72 4.34 11.97 -17.16
CA MET A 72 3.09 12.51 -17.70
C MET A 72 2.44 11.54 -18.70
N ALA A 73 1.81 10.47 -18.23
CA ALA A 73 0.88 9.71 -19.07
C ALA A 73 -0.13 8.94 -18.21
N LEU A 74 -1.41 9.29 -18.38
CA LEU A 74 -2.62 8.59 -17.94
C LEU A 74 -2.91 8.36 -16.44
N HIS A 75 -1.94 8.15 -15.54
CA HIS A 75 -2.25 7.69 -14.17
C HIS A 75 -1.62 8.54 -13.05
N SER A 76 -2.27 8.56 -11.88
CA SER A 76 -1.68 9.11 -10.65
C SER A 76 -0.86 8.00 -10.00
N VAL A 77 0.46 8.19 -9.91
CA VAL A 77 1.38 7.18 -9.38
C VAL A 77 1.80 7.56 -7.97
N PHE A 78 1.60 6.64 -7.03
CA PHE A 78 1.89 6.83 -5.60
C PHE A 78 2.85 5.76 -5.13
N ALA A 79 3.81 6.16 -4.30
CA ALA A 79 4.66 5.23 -3.58
C ALA A 79 4.29 5.30 -2.11
N ALA A 80 4.09 4.15 -1.47
CA ALA A 80 3.85 4.09 -0.04
C ALA A 80 5.04 3.39 0.64
N ARG A 81 5.62 4.07 1.63
CA ARG A 81 6.70 3.51 2.45
C ARG A 81 6.13 2.89 3.71
N VAL A 82 6.51 1.64 3.96
CA VAL A 82 6.22 0.98 5.24
C VAL A 82 7.23 1.44 6.27
N SER A 83 6.70 2.01 7.35
CA SER A 83 7.49 2.51 8.48
C SER A 83 7.60 1.49 9.60
N SER A 84 6.51 0.76 9.86
CA SER A 84 6.44 -0.27 10.90
C SER A 84 5.29 -1.25 10.62
N ILE A 85 5.43 -2.45 11.15
CA ILE A 85 4.34 -3.42 11.23
C ILE A 85 3.63 -3.13 12.56
N VAL A 86 2.33 -2.87 12.49
CA VAL A 86 1.49 -2.84 13.68
C VAL A 86 1.16 -4.29 14.00
N PRO A 87 1.41 -4.78 15.23
CA PRO A 87 0.84 -6.05 15.63
C PRO A 87 -0.68 -5.88 15.60
N SER A 88 -1.33 -6.44 14.60
CA SER A 88 -2.76 -6.68 14.66
C SER A 88 -2.97 -7.53 15.92
N PHE A 89 -3.65 -6.95 16.90
CA PHE A 89 -4.10 -7.67 18.08
C PHE A 89 -4.99 -8.81 17.55
N GLN A 90 -4.42 -10.01 17.41
CA GLN A 90 -5.24 -11.21 17.33
C GLN A 90 -5.97 -11.21 18.67
N GLN A 91 -7.26 -10.88 18.63
CA GLN A 91 -8.14 -11.16 19.75
C GLN A 91 -8.10 -12.68 19.92
N GLU A 92 -7.34 -13.13 20.92
CA GLU A 92 -7.61 -14.39 21.59
C GLU A 92 -9.01 -14.28 22.19
N THR A 93 -10.03 -14.60 21.41
CA THR A 93 -11.28 -15.07 22.00
C THR A 93 -11.16 -16.57 22.18
N HIS A 94 -10.58 -16.94 23.32
CA HIS A 94 -11.05 -18.11 24.06
C HIS A 94 -12.57 -17.97 24.24
N ASN A 95 -13.32 -18.98 23.80
CA ASN A 95 -14.70 -19.35 24.15
C ASN A 95 -15.06 -20.49 23.18
N VAL A 96 -15.33 -21.74 23.54
CA VAL A 96 -15.71 -22.42 24.79
C VAL A 96 -15.21 -23.87 24.68
#